data_AF-A0AAT9P4G4-F1
#
_entry.id   AF-A0AAT9P4G4-F1
#
_cell.length_a   1.000
_cell.length_b   1.000
_cell.length_c   1.000
_cell.angle_alpha   90.00
_cell.angle_beta   90.00
_cell.angle_gamma   90.00
#
_symmetry.space_group_name_H-M   'P 1'
#
loop_
_entity.id
_entity.type
_entity.pdbx_description
1 polymer ?
#
loop_
_entity_poly.entity_id
_entity_poly.type
_entity_poly.pdbx_seq_one_letter_code
_entity_poly.pdbx_strand_id
1 'polypeptide(L)'
;MPHNLDLNDLDDLTIHNLIKELKDRNNIIDPNILQSHFGRVDERCSILSDNNKIEYTLKIYRGNREPERFTVYIFFKETKHCLVRIDTQAGRHVNPDGSLAPKSHMHIYDNRYEKKDSVGIPIDIKNFPVVDNLFDVYKSFLKYTNIK
;
A
#
# COMPACT_ATOMS: atom_id res chain seq x y z
N MET A 1 -10.51 -15.10 -24.43
CA MET A 1 -10.84 -14.86 -23.00
C MET A 1 -9.51 -14.84 -22.27
N PRO A 2 -9.07 -13.73 -21.65
CA PRO A 2 -7.86 -13.81 -20.84
C PRO A 2 -8.17 -14.72 -19.64
N HIS A 3 -7.19 -15.56 -19.28
CA HIS A 3 -7.24 -16.43 -18.11
C HIS A 3 -7.74 -15.64 -16.89
N ASN A 4 -8.69 -16.22 -16.16
CA ASN A 4 -9.20 -15.65 -14.92
C ASN A 4 -8.04 -15.64 -13.91
N LEU A 5 -7.48 -14.46 -13.63
CA LEU A 5 -6.37 -14.33 -12.70
C LEU A 5 -6.86 -14.66 -11.29
N ASP A 6 -6.22 -15.61 -10.60
CA ASP A 6 -6.56 -15.92 -9.22
C ASP A 6 -5.84 -14.97 -8.26
N LEU A 7 -6.60 -14.01 -7.71
CA LEU A 7 -6.08 -13.03 -6.76
C LEU A 7 -5.68 -13.64 -5.40
N ASN A 8 -5.93 -14.92 -5.17
CA ASN A 8 -5.50 -15.65 -3.97
C ASN A 8 -4.16 -16.39 -4.15
N ASP A 9 -3.66 -16.46 -5.39
CA ASP A 9 -2.47 -17.23 -5.77
C ASP A 9 -1.64 -16.48 -6.83
N LEU A 10 -0.97 -15.41 -6.41
CA LEU A 10 -0.16 -14.56 -7.30
C LEU A 10 1.35 -14.82 -7.11
N ASP A 11 2.08 -14.89 -8.22
CA ASP A 11 3.54 -14.91 -8.23
C ASP A 11 4.16 -13.50 -8.26
N ASP A 12 5.45 -13.40 -7.94
CA ASP A 12 6.19 -12.13 -7.85
C ASP A 12 6.15 -11.32 -9.16
N LEU A 13 6.19 -12.00 -10.31
CA LEU A 13 6.14 -11.36 -11.62
C LEU A 13 4.77 -10.71 -11.85
N THR A 14 3.71 -11.43 -11.50
CA THR A 14 2.34 -10.95 -11.61
C THR A 14 2.10 -9.79 -10.68
N ILE A 15 2.54 -9.88 -9.41
CA ILE A 15 2.44 -8.80 -8.43
C ILE A 15 3.11 -7.52 -8.95
N HIS A 16 4.33 -7.64 -9.46
CA HIS A 16 5.06 -6.51 -10.05
C HIS A 16 4.34 -5.90 -11.25
N ASN A 17 3.77 -6.73 -12.13
CA ASN A 17 2.99 -6.27 -13.26
C ASN A 17 1.72 -5.54 -12.81
N LEU A 18 0.97 -6.09 -11.84
CA LEU A 18 -0.22 -5.45 -11.29
C LEU A 18 0.09 -4.08 -10.69
N ILE A 19 1.18 -3.95 -9.90
CA ILE A 19 1.62 -2.67 -9.34
C ILE A 19 1.92 -1.65 -10.45
N LYS A 20 2.57 -2.07 -11.54
CA LYS A 20 2.89 -1.18 -12.67
C LYS A 20 1.67 -0.81 -13.51
N GLU A 21 0.66 -1.66 -13.55
CA GLU A 21 -0.57 -1.44 -14.32
C GLU A 21 -1.59 -0.55 -13.61
N LEU A 22 -1.44 -0.33 -12.31
CA LEU A 22 -2.24 0.64 -11.57
C LEU A 22 -2.10 2.02 -12.22
N LYS A 23 -3.25 2.59 -12.57
CA LYS A 23 -3.41 3.98 -12.96
C LYS A 23 -4.72 4.47 -12.39
N ASP A 24 -4.74 5.70 -11.91
CA ASP A 24 -5.97 6.43 -11.67
C ASP A 24 -5.97 7.61 -12.64
N ARG A 25 -7.15 8.07 -13.04
CA ARG A 25 -7.28 9.30 -13.84
C ARG A 25 -8.08 10.37 -13.12
N ASN A 26 -8.79 10.03 -12.04
CA ASN A 26 -9.87 10.88 -11.55
C ASN A 26 -10.06 10.93 -10.01
N ASN A 27 -9.39 10.10 -9.19
CA ASN A 27 -9.67 10.05 -7.73
C ASN A 27 -8.42 10.02 -6.83
N ILE A 28 -7.67 11.11 -6.81
CA ILE A 28 -6.60 11.33 -5.83
C ILE A 28 -7.23 11.86 -4.52
N ILE A 29 -6.79 11.33 -3.37
CA ILE A 29 -7.20 11.82 -2.05
C ILE A 29 -6.72 13.28 -1.91
N ASP A 30 -7.58 14.18 -1.44
CA ASP A 30 -7.27 15.62 -1.35
C ASP A 30 -5.96 15.85 -0.58
N PRO A 31 -4.91 16.38 -1.24
CA PRO A 31 -3.63 16.69 -0.62
C PRO A 31 -3.73 17.56 0.64
N ASN A 32 -4.74 18.41 0.76
CA ASN A 32 -4.90 19.30 1.90
C ASN A 32 -5.22 18.53 3.18
N ILE A 33 -5.99 17.45 3.08
CA ILE A 33 -6.32 16.57 4.22
C ILE A 33 -5.05 15.91 4.77
N LEU A 34 -4.13 15.54 3.86
CA LEU A 34 -2.90 14.82 4.19
C LEU A 34 -1.81 15.72 4.79
N GLN A 35 -1.86 17.03 4.51
CA GLN A 35 -0.92 18.02 5.07
C GLN A 35 -1.27 18.44 6.50
N SER A 36 -2.51 18.22 6.96
CA SER A 36 -2.89 18.51 8.33
C SER A 36 -2.11 17.61 9.29
N HIS A 37 -1.46 18.18 10.31
CA HIS A 37 -0.81 17.41 11.38
C HIS A 37 -1.78 17.04 12.52
N PHE A 38 -3.06 17.41 12.38
CA PHE A 38 -4.07 17.23 13.42
C PHE A 38 -5.22 16.37 12.91
N GLY A 39 -5.78 15.56 13.82
CA GLY A 39 -6.97 14.77 13.57
C GLY A 39 -6.73 13.47 12.80
N ARG A 40 -7.76 12.63 12.85
CA ARG A 40 -7.83 11.34 12.16
C ARG A 40 -7.94 11.55 10.65
N VAL A 41 -7.19 10.75 9.91
CA VAL A 41 -7.36 10.56 8.46
C VAL A 41 -7.87 9.13 8.25
N ASP A 42 -8.94 8.97 7.48
CA ASP A 42 -9.51 7.66 7.12
C ASP A 42 -10.12 7.74 5.73
N GLU A 43 -9.25 8.03 4.75
CA GLU A 43 -9.63 8.31 3.38
C GLU A 43 -9.47 7.08 2.50
N ARG A 44 -10.35 6.93 1.51
CA ARG A 44 -10.30 5.83 0.55
C ARG A 44 -10.80 6.25 -0.82
N CYS A 45 -10.16 5.74 -1.86
CA CYS A 45 -10.63 5.85 -3.23
C CYS A 45 -10.55 4.51 -3.96
N SER A 46 -11.39 4.35 -4.98
CA SER A 46 -11.36 3.17 -5.84
C SER A 46 -10.41 3.41 -7.00
N ILE A 47 -9.58 2.41 -7.31
CA ILE A 47 -8.66 2.42 -8.45
C ILE A 47 -9.05 1.26 -9.37
N LEU A 48 -9.03 1.49 -10.68
CA LEU A 48 -9.31 0.48 -11.69
C LEU A 48 -8.05 0.26 -12.53
N SER A 49 -7.62 -1.00 -12.70
CA SER A 49 -6.53 -1.30 -13.64
C SER A 49 -6.99 -1.12 -15.10
N ASP A 50 -6.14 -0.53 -15.94
CA ASP A 50 -6.43 -0.35 -17.37
C ASP A 50 -6.68 -1.68 -18.11
N ASN A 51 -5.90 -2.73 -17.82
CA ASN A 51 -5.86 -3.95 -18.63
C ASN A 51 -6.76 -5.08 -18.12
N ASN A 52 -6.72 -5.35 -16.81
CA ASN A 52 -7.30 -6.57 -16.25
C ASN A 52 -8.71 -6.36 -15.67
N LYS A 53 -9.23 -5.12 -15.72
CA LYS A 53 -10.49 -4.71 -15.06
C LYS A 53 -10.56 -5.08 -13.57
N ILE A 54 -9.41 -5.21 -12.92
CA ILE A 54 -9.33 -5.49 -11.49
C ILE A 54 -9.60 -4.18 -10.75
N GLU A 55 -10.51 -4.26 -9.78
CA GLU A 55 -10.82 -3.15 -8.90
C GLU A 55 -10.00 -3.22 -7.60
N TYR A 56 -9.42 -2.10 -7.24
CA TYR A 56 -8.63 -1.92 -6.04
C TYR A 56 -9.23 -0.81 -5.18
N THR A 57 -8.84 -0.79 -3.92
CA THR A 57 -9.06 0.34 -3.03
C THR A 57 -7.71 0.82 -2.51
N LEU A 58 -7.41 2.10 -2.73
CA LEU A 58 -6.36 2.81 -2.02
C LEU A 58 -6.98 3.37 -0.74
N LYS A 59 -6.32 3.14 0.38
CA LYS A 59 -6.74 3.65 1.68
C LYS A 59 -5.57 4.27 2.42
N ILE A 60 -5.87 5.37 3.10
CA ILE A 60 -4.97 6.06 4.01
C ILE A 60 -5.61 6.06 5.38
N TYR A 61 -4.84 5.70 6.40
CA TYR A 61 -5.26 5.75 7.79
C TYR A 61 -4.22 6.43 8.66
N ARG A 62 -4.64 7.38 9.49
CA ARG A 62 -3.86 7.99 10.56
C ARG A 62 -4.73 8.20 11.79
N GLY A 63 -4.20 7.85 12.97
CA GLY A 63 -4.87 8.10 14.24
C GLY A 63 -4.95 9.58 14.63
N ASN A 64 -5.54 9.88 15.78
CA ASN A 64 -5.68 11.27 16.26
C ASN A 64 -4.43 11.83 16.97
N ARG A 65 -3.55 10.96 17.50
CA ARG A 65 -2.52 11.34 18.49
C ARG A 65 -1.11 11.42 17.94
N GLU A 66 -0.75 10.47 17.08
CA GLU A 66 0.60 10.27 16.56
C GLU A 66 0.59 10.61 15.07
N PRO A 67 0.85 11.88 14.67
CA PRO A 67 0.75 12.31 13.27
C PRO A 67 1.72 11.58 12.34
N GLU A 68 2.85 11.14 12.87
CA GLU A 68 3.87 10.33 12.20
C GLU A 68 3.48 8.85 12.08
N ARG A 69 2.42 8.40 12.76
CA ARG A 69 1.96 7.01 12.71
C ARG A 69 0.76 6.86 11.78
N PHE A 70 1.01 6.30 10.61
CA PHE A 70 0.00 6.14 9.58
C PHE A 70 0.28 4.94 8.69
N THR A 71 -0.74 4.58 7.91
CA THR A 71 -0.70 3.48 6.95
C THR A 71 -1.24 3.95 5.61
N VAL A 72 -0.54 3.65 4.53
CA VAL A 72 -1.00 3.82 3.14
C VAL A 72 -0.99 2.47 2.46
N TYR A 73 -2.11 2.04 1.87
CA TYR A 73 -2.18 0.70 1.30
C TYR A 73 -3.19 0.56 0.17
N ILE A 74 -2.89 -0.35 -0.74
CA ILE A 74 -3.76 -0.80 -1.83
C ILE A 74 -4.12 -2.25 -1.58
N PHE A 75 -5.40 -2.56 -1.72
CA PHE A 75 -5.92 -3.92 -1.61
C PHE A 75 -6.95 -4.20 -2.70
N PHE A 76 -7.04 -5.48 -3.07
CA PHE A 76 -8.03 -5.95 -4.03
C PHE A 76 -9.44 -5.79 -3.46
N LYS A 77 -10.37 -5.23 -4.25
CA LYS A 77 -11.75 -5.06 -3.77
C LYS A 77 -12.46 -6.40 -3.62
N GLU A 78 -12.13 -7.38 -4.45
CA GLU A 78 -12.71 -8.73 -4.43
C GLU A 78 -12.26 -9.53 -3.21
N THR A 79 -10.96 -9.81 -3.09
CA THR A 79 -10.43 -10.72 -2.05
C THR A 79 -10.08 -10.03 -0.74
N LYS A 80 -9.95 -8.69 -0.74
CA LYS A 80 -9.41 -7.89 0.38
C LYS A 80 -7.94 -8.15 0.69
N HIS A 81 -7.24 -8.98 -0.09
CA HIS A 81 -5.80 -9.15 0.05
C HIS A 81 -5.09 -7.84 -0.25
N CYS A 82 -4.09 -7.51 0.55
CA CYS A 82 -3.28 -6.33 0.33
C CYS A 82 -2.26 -6.59 -0.77
N LEU A 83 -2.18 -5.67 -1.74
CA LEU A 83 -1.20 -5.72 -2.82
C LEU A 83 0.12 -5.07 -2.36
N VAL A 84 0.05 -3.84 -1.85
CA VAL A 84 1.18 -3.11 -1.26
C VAL A 84 0.67 -2.27 -0.09
N ARG A 85 1.39 -2.26 1.02
CA ARG A 85 1.16 -1.40 2.19
C ARG A 85 2.46 -0.79 2.67
N ILE A 86 2.41 0.46 3.11
CA ILE A 86 3.43 1.08 3.95
C ILE A 86 2.81 1.37 5.31
N ASP A 87 3.50 0.89 6.33
CA ASP A 87 3.22 1.21 7.73
C ASP A 87 4.36 2.10 8.24
N THR A 88 4.03 3.30 8.68
CA THR A 88 4.97 4.25 9.25
C THR A 88 4.81 4.31 10.76
N GLN A 89 5.92 4.17 11.50
CA GLN A 89 5.96 4.18 12.97
C GLN A 89 4.95 3.23 13.64
N ALA A 90 4.59 2.13 12.98
CA ALA A 90 3.53 1.22 13.43
C ALA A 90 3.94 0.29 14.58
N GLY A 91 5.23 0.28 14.93
CA GLY A 91 5.81 -0.57 15.97
C GLY A 91 6.68 -1.67 15.40
N ARG A 92 7.22 -2.54 16.28
CA ARG A 92 8.01 -3.71 15.84
C ARG A 92 7.07 -4.72 15.18
N HIS A 93 7.48 -5.23 14.02
CA HIS A 93 6.79 -6.31 13.32
C HIS A 93 7.69 -7.55 13.29
N VAL A 94 7.14 -8.70 13.67
CA VAL A 94 7.82 -10.00 13.61
C VAL A 94 7.29 -10.72 12.38
N ASN A 95 8.19 -11.04 11.46
CA ASN A 95 7.87 -11.80 10.26
C ASN A 95 7.59 -13.27 10.61
N PRO A 96 6.88 -14.02 9.74
CA PRO A 96 6.61 -15.43 9.97
C PRO A 96 7.86 -16.31 10.16
N ASP A 97 8.99 -15.91 9.57
CA ASP A 97 10.30 -16.58 9.71
C ASP A 97 11.06 -16.20 11.00
N GLY A 98 10.46 -15.34 11.84
CA GLY A 98 11.06 -14.84 13.07
C GLY A 98 11.95 -13.61 12.91
N SER A 99 12.22 -13.14 11.69
CA SER A 99 12.96 -11.90 11.46
C SER A 99 12.14 -10.67 11.90
N LEU A 100 12.84 -9.56 12.15
CA LEU A 100 12.20 -8.32 12.62
C LEU A 100 12.24 -7.25 11.54
N ALA A 101 11.08 -6.69 11.20
CA ALA A 101 11.01 -5.52 10.34
C ALA A 101 11.18 -4.22 11.18
N PRO A 102 11.70 -3.14 10.58
CA PRO A 102 11.81 -1.84 11.24
C PRO A 102 10.43 -1.27 11.62
N LYS A 103 10.41 -0.24 12.48
CA LYS A 103 9.15 0.44 12.88
C LYS A 103 8.34 0.98 11.72
N SER A 104 9.04 1.49 10.71
CA SER A 104 8.47 1.86 9.41
C SER A 104 8.90 0.82 8.40
N HIS A 105 7.95 0.13 7.80
CA HIS A 105 8.21 -0.99 6.90
C HIS A 105 7.13 -1.06 5.82
N MET A 106 7.45 -1.78 4.75
CA MET A 106 6.54 -2.07 3.65
C MET A 106 6.09 -3.52 3.72
N HIS A 107 4.88 -3.79 3.28
CA HIS A 107 4.39 -5.13 2.96
C HIS A 107 4.06 -5.15 1.48
N ILE A 108 4.40 -6.25 0.82
CA ILE A 108 3.99 -6.56 -0.54
C ILE A 108 3.27 -7.90 -0.46
N TYR A 109 2.29 -8.11 -1.34
CA TYR A 109 1.62 -9.39 -1.46
C TYR A 109 2.63 -10.54 -1.48
N ASP A 110 2.38 -11.56 -0.68
CA ASP A 110 3.22 -12.74 -0.53
C ASP A 110 2.32 -13.97 -0.41
N ASN A 111 2.38 -14.80 -1.44
CA ASN A 111 1.53 -15.98 -1.52
C ASN A 111 1.96 -17.13 -0.60
N ARG A 112 3.17 -17.08 -0.05
CA ARG A 112 3.73 -18.14 0.81
C ARG A 112 2.98 -18.28 2.14
N TYR A 113 2.17 -17.29 2.49
CA TYR A 113 1.43 -17.22 3.75
C TYR A 113 -0.07 -17.02 3.50
N GLU A 114 -0.90 -17.46 4.45
CA GLU A 114 -2.36 -17.26 4.38
C GLU A 114 -2.70 -15.76 4.38
N LYS A 115 -2.11 -15.02 5.32
CA LYS A 115 -2.14 -13.56 5.31
C LYS A 115 -1.10 -13.03 4.32
N LYS A 116 -1.60 -12.55 3.18
CA LYS A 116 -0.80 -12.13 2.01
C LYS A 116 0.11 -10.94 2.27
N ASP A 117 -0.02 -10.24 3.39
CA ASP A 117 0.77 -9.07 3.78
C ASP A 117 1.39 -9.27 5.18
N SER A 118 1.86 -10.49 5.44
CA SER A 118 2.46 -10.88 6.72
C SER A 118 3.96 -10.58 6.80
N VAL A 119 4.63 -10.38 5.66
CA VAL A 119 6.06 -10.07 5.61
C VAL A 119 6.28 -8.57 5.49
N GLY A 120 6.86 -8.00 6.55
CA GLY A 120 7.37 -6.63 6.58
C GLY A 120 8.82 -6.59 6.11
N ILE A 121 9.11 -5.71 5.15
CA ILE A 121 10.45 -5.45 4.61
C ILE A 121 10.85 -3.99 4.87
N PRO A 122 12.17 -3.70 4.97
CA PRO A 122 12.64 -2.32 5.05
C PRO A 122 12.17 -1.47 3.85
N ILE A 123 11.83 -0.22 4.13
CA ILE A 123 11.48 0.75 3.08
C ILE A 123 12.76 1.17 2.34
N ASP A 124 12.76 1.10 1.00
CA ASP A 124 13.85 1.63 0.18
C ASP A 124 13.77 3.17 0.11
N ILE A 125 14.74 3.83 0.75
CA ILE A 125 14.85 5.30 0.80
C ILE A 125 15.04 5.96 -0.57
N LYS A 126 15.48 5.21 -1.59
CA LYS A 126 15.54 5.72 -2.97
C LYS A 126 14.15 5.96 -3.53
N ASN A 127 13.18 5.14 -3.12
CA ASN A 127 11.78 5.25 -3.52
C ASN A 127 10.98 6.13 -2.55
N PHE A 128 11.35 6.12 -1.26
CA PHE A 128 10.66 6.84 -0.18
C PHE A 128 11.66 7.65 0.66
N PRO A 129 12.08 8.84 0.18
CA PRO A 129 13.12 9.62 0.84
C PRO A 129 12.67 10.23 2.18
N VAL A 130 11.36 10.45 2.36
CA VAL A 130 10.75 10.96 3.58
C VAL A 130 9.67 9.96 4.00
N VAL A 131 9.88 9.29 5.13
CA VAL A 131 9.04 8.15 5.57
C VAL A 131 8.11 8.49 6.73
N ASP A 132 8.33 9.61 7.42
CA ASP A 132 7.61 10.07 8.62
C ASP A 132 6.57 11.17 8.33
N ASN A 133 6.47 11.63 7.09
CA ASN A 133 5.45 12.58 6.64
C ASN A 133 4.40 11.89 5.77
N LEU A 134 3.12 12.00 6.17
CA LEU A 134 2.02 11.33 5.46
C LEU A 134 1.89 11.77 4.00
N PHE A 135 2.00 13.07 3.74
CA PHE A 135 1.86 13.60 2.39
C PHE A 135 3.02 13.16 1.49
N ASP A 136 4.26 13.20 1.99
CA ASP A 136 5.43 12.76 1.22
C ASP A 136 5.43 11.24 0.96
N VAL A 137 5.03 10.44 1.95
CA VAL A 137 4.85 9.00 1.77
C VAL A 137 3.75 8.72 0.77
N TYR A 138 2.61 9.41 0.86
CA TYR A 138 1.52 9.26 -0.11
C TYR A 138 1.99 9.55 -1.54
N LYS A 139 2.67 10.68 -1.75
CA LYS A 139 3.20 11.06 -3.08
C LYS A 139 4.21 10.04 -3.61
N SER A 140 5.11 9.56 -2.75
CA SER A 140 6.10 8.53 -3.10
C SER A 140 5.42 7.19 -3.40
N PHE A 141 4.36 6.86 -2.66
CA PHE A 141 3.57 5.65 -2.82
C PHE A 141 2.84 5.64 -4.17
N LEU A 142 2.16 6.74 -4.54
CA LEU A 142 1.53 6.87 -5.86
C LEU A 142 2.55 6.66 -6.99
N LYS A 143 3.73 7.28 -6.88
CA LYS A 143 4.83 7.11 -7.84
C LYS A 143 5.31 5.67 -7.92
N TYR A 144 5.51 5.01 -6.77
CA TYR A 144 5.94 3.62 -6.68
C TYR A 144 4.93 2.67 -7.33
N THR A 145 3.63 2.92 -7.12
CA THR A 145 2.54 2.14 -7.71
C THR A 145 2.06 2.65 -9.07
N ASN A 146 2.83 3.49 -9.76
CA ASN A 146 2.50 4.06 -11.07
C ASN A 146 1.10 4.74 -11.18
N ILE A 147 0.53 5.18 -10.06
CA ILE A 147 -0.70 5.97 -10.04
C ILE A 147 -0.32 7.42 -10.37
N LYS A 148 -0.99 8.03 -11.35
CA LYS A 148 -0.69 9.35 -11.89
C LYS A 148 -1.86 10.30 -11.71
#